data_AF-A0A7J7V898-F1
#
_entry.id   AF-A0A7J7V898-F1
#
_cell.length_a   1.000
_cell.length_b   1.000
_cell.length_c   1.000
_cell.angle_alpha   90.00
_cell.angle_beta   90.00
_cell.angle_gamma   90.00
#
_symmetry.space_group_name_H-M   'P 1'
#
loop_
_entity.id
_entity.type
_entity.pdbx_description
1 polymer ?
#
loop_
_entity_poly.entity_id
_entity_poly.type
_entity_poly.pdbx_seq_one_letter_code
_entity_poly.pdbx_strand_id
1 'polypeptide(L)'
;MLSHRLKQHVIDGEKTIIQNPRDQQKKDHEKAEFEVHEVYAVDVLVSSGEGKAKDAGQRTTIYIRDPSKQYGLKMKTSCAFFSDVKRCFDAMPFTLRAFEDEKKAQMRVVECAKHELRQPFNVLYEKEGEFVAQFKLTALLMQITSGPSALDLYKSEIKVQDAELKALLQSTASSKTQKKKKKRKLPRLQRMPPVGKH
;
A
#
# COMPACT_ATOMS: atom_id res chain seq x y z
N MET A 1 -8.23 4.43 5.73
CA MET A 1 -6.78 4.11 5.55
C MET A 1 -6.33 4.54 4.15
N LEU A 2 -5.04 4.79 3.95
CA LEU A 2 -4.49 5.24 2.68
C LEU A 2 -3.59 4.17 2.05
N SER A 3 -3.82 3.86 0.78
CA SER A 3 -2.86 3.17 -0.07
C SER A 3 -2.08 4.21 -0.88
N HIS A 4 -0.75 4.08 -0.93
CA HIS A 4 0.11 5.13 -1.47
C HIS A 4 0.69 4.77 -2.83
N ARG A 5 0.84 5.77 -3.70
CA ARG A 5 1.72 5.68 -4.86
C ARG A 5 3.17 5.62 -4.37
N LEU A 6 3.94 4.69 -4.92
CA LEU A 6 5.36 4.55 -4.67
C LEU A 6 6.16 5.22 -5.79
N LYS A 7 7.24 5.92 -5.41
CA LYS A 7 8.29 6.41 -6.32
C LYS A 7 9.65 6.00 -5.76
N GLN A 8 10.71 6.23 -6.53
CA GLN A 8 12.06 6.01 -6.04
C GLN A 8 12.30 6.84 -4.77
N HIS A 9 12.68 6.18 -3.67
CA HIS A 9 12.91 6.78 -2.35
C HIS A 9 11.70 7.47 -1.68
N VAL A 10 10.47 7.30 -2.22
CA VAL A 10 9.24 7.88 -1.65
C VAL A 10 8.19 6.78 -1.51
N ILE A 11 7.78 6.51 -0.27
CA ILE A 11 6.78 5.47 0.03
C ILE A 11 5.35 6.02 0.21
N ASP A 12 5.25 7.33 0.40
CA ASP A 12 4.07 8.09 0.78
C ASP A 12 3.74 9.15 -0.28
N GLY A 13 3.67 8.74 -1.55
CA GLY A 13 3.32 9.64 -2.64
C GLY A 13 1.94 10.26 -2.48
N GLU A 14 1.76 11.45 -3.06
CA GLU A 14 0.56 12.29 -2.96
C GLU A 14 -0.70 11.61 -3.50
N LYS A 15 -0.60 10.93 -4.66
CA LYS A 15 -1.71 10.15 -5.21
C LYS A 15 -1.97 8.94 -4.31
N THR A 16 -3.13 8.94 -3.67
CA THR A 16 -3.52 7.90 -2.69
C THR A 16 -4.91 7.34 -2.96
N ILE A 17 -5.16 6.11 -2.51
CA ILE A 17 -6.49 5.50 -2.49
C ILE A 17 -6.97 5.50 -1.04
N ILE A 18 -8.12 6.13 -0.78
CA ILE A 18 -8.72 6.20 0.55
C ILE A 18 -9.86 5.19 0.71
N GLN A 19 -9.77 4.36 1.76
CA GLN A 19 -10.82 3.41 2.14
C GLN A 19 -11.70 3.99 3.25
N ASN A 20 -13.03 3.88 3.07
CA ASN A 20 -14.07 4.34 3.99
C ASN A 20 -13.85 5.77 4.55
N PRO A 21 -13.73 6.80 3.69
CA PRO A 21 -13.49 8.17 4.14
C PRO A 21 -14.72 8.76 4.84
N ARG A 22 -14.50 9.59 5.87
CA ARG A 22 -15.55 10.49 6.40
C ARG A 22 -15.83 11.61 5.39
N ASP A 23 -16.99 12.27 5.49
CA ASP A 23 -17.40 13.32 4.54
C ASP A 23 -16.35 14.43 4.36
N GLN A 24 -15.73 14.86 5.46
CA GLN A 24 -14.66 15.85 5.41
C GLN A 24 -13.42 15.32 4.67
N GLN A 25 -12.96 14.12 5.02
CA GLN A 25 -11.81 13.50 4.35
C GLN A 25 -12.06 13.28 2.87
N LYS A 26 -13.30 12.99 2.47
CA LYS A 26 -13.68 12.84 1.06
C LYS A 26 -13.65 14.15 0.28
N LYS A 27 -13.90 15.29 0.94
CA LYS A 27 -13.77 16.62 0.33
C LYS A 27 -12.31 17.05 0.19
N ASP A 28 -11.50 16.74 1.20
CA ASP A 28 -10.09 17.11 1.24
C ASP A 28 -9.22 16.17 0.38
N HIS A 29 -9.72 14.97 0.07
CA HIS A 29 -9.02 14.00 -0.78
C HIS A 29 -9.17 14.35 -2.26
N GLU A 30 -8.04 14.63 -2.91
CA GLU A 30 -8.01 14.98 -4.32
C GLU A 30 -8.32 13.76 -5.20
N LYS A 31 -9.23 13.97 -6.17
CA LYS A 31 -9.52 12.96 -7.18
C LYS A 31 -8.34 12.85 -8.14
N ALA A 32 -7.79 11.66 -8.27
CA ALA A 32 -6.71 11.38 -9.20
C ALA A 32 -7.08 10.24 -10.14
N GLU A 33 -6.59 10.31 -11.37
CA GLU A 33 -6.63 9.21 -12.34
C GLU A 33 -5.33 8.40 -12.29
N PHE A 34 -5.48 7.09 -12.50
CA PHE A 34 -4.36 6.16 -12.57
C PHE A 34 -3.68 6.24 -13.93
N GLU A 35 -2.35 6.29 -13.92
CA GLU A 35 -1.54 6.36 -15.13
C GLU A 35 -0.71 5.09 -15.33
N VAL A 36 -0.38 4.79 -16.59
CA VAL A 36 0.49 3.66 -16.94
C VAL A 36 1.89 3.91 -16.37
N HIS A 37 2.55 2.85 -15.89
CA HIS A 37 3.88 2.90 -15.23
C HIS A 37 3.87 3.47 -13.81
N GLU A 38 2.71 3.73 -13.21
CA GLU A 38 2.64 4.02 -11.78
C GLU A 38 2.73 2.74 -10.93
N VAL A 39 3.27 2.88 -9.72
CA VAL A 39 3.38 1.80 -8.73
C VAL A 39 2.56 2.19 -7.51
N TYR A 40 1.77 1.27 -6.98
CA TYR A 40 0.95 1.49 -5.79
C TYR A 40 1.18 0.40 -4.75
N ALA A 41 1.34 0.79 -3.49
CA ALA A 41 1.20 -0.09 -2.34
C ALA A 41 -0.27 -0.10 -1.92
N VAL A 42 -1.02 -1.12 -2.34
CA VAL A 42 -2.42 -1.33 -2.00
C VAL A 42 -2.48 -2.00 -0.63
N ASP A 43 -3.08 -1.31 0.34
CA ASP A 43 -3.26 -1.75 1.71
C ASP A 43 -4.75 -1.91 2.01
N VAL A 44 -5.19 -3.14 2.23
CA VAL A 44 -6.57 -3.50 2.54
C VAL A 44 -6.64 -3.92 3.99
N LEU A 45 -7.34 -3.13 4.80
CA LEU A 45 -7.61 -3.45 6.20
C LEU A 45 -9.12 -3.55 6.40
N VAL A 46 -9.59 -4.71 6.85
CA VAL A 46 -11.02 -4.98 7.10
C VAL A 46 -11.19 -5.45 8.54
N SER A 47 -12.19 -4.87 9.22
CA SER A 47 -12.56 -5.18 10.60
C SER A 47 -13.85 -6.00 10.61
N SER A 48 -13.98 -6.95 11.54
CA SER A 48 -15.26 -7.62 11.84
C SER A 48 -16.24 -6.72 12.58
N GLY A 49 -15.76 -5.64 13.21
CA GLY A 49 -16.54 -4.71 14.02
C GLY A 49 -16.94 -3.43 13.26
N GLU A 50 -16.82 -2.28 13.93
CA GLU A 50 -17.26 -0.98 13.38
C GLU A 50 -16.33 -0.37 12.32
N GLY A 51 -15.11 -0.89 12.18
CA GLY A 51 -14.09 -0.33 11.28
C GLY A 51 -13.57 1.03 11.75
N LYS A 52 -13.62 1.30 13.07
CA LYS A 52 -13.20 2.56 13.69
C LYS A 52 -12.04 2.30 14.65
N ALA A 53 -10.85 2.13 14.07
CA ALA A 53 -9.63 1.92 14.83
C ALA A 53 -9.32 3.14 15.71
N LYS A 54 -8.90 2.89 16.95
CA LYS A 54 -8.54 3.90 17.95
C LYS A 54 -7.14 3.65 18.51
N ASP A 55 -6.50 4.71 18.96
CA ASP A 55 -5.29 4.60 19.74
C ASP A 55 -5.63 4.12 21.16
N ALA A 56 -4.98 3.05 21.61
CA ALA A 56 -5.14 2.47 22.94
C ALA A 56 -4.00 2.87 23.90
N GLY A 57 -3.17 3.86 23.53
CA GLY A 57 -2.00 4.28 24.29
C GLY A 57 -0.80 3.37 24.10
N GLN A 58 -0.85 2.45 23.13
CA GLN A 58 0.28 1.58 22.84
C GLN A 58 1.42 2.40 22.25
N ARG A 59 2.63 2.09 22.74
CA ARG A 59 3.83 2.81 22.33
C ARG A 59 4.12 2.63 20.83
N THR A 60 4.20 3.76 20.12
CA THR A 60 4.71 3.81 18.75
C THR A 60 6.23 3.61 18.73
N THR A 61 6.69 2.67 17.88
CA THR A 61 8.12 2.34 17.73
C THR A 61 8.61 2.45 16.30
N ILE A 62 7.71 2.71 15.35
CA ILE A 62 8.01 2.82 13.92
C ILE A 62 7.82 4.28 13.50
N TYR A 63 8.83 4.82 12.83
CA TYR A 63 8.85 6.21 12.37
C TYR A 63 9.37 6.28 10.94
N ILE A 64 8.90 7.26 10.17
CA ILE A 64 9.48 7.66 8.88
C ILE A 64 9.99 9.09 8.97
N ARG A 65 11.00 9.42 8.17
CA ARG A 65 11.47 10.79 7.98
C ARG A 65 10.50 11.55 7.08
N ASP A 66 10.15 12.77 7.46
CA ASP A 66 9.59 13.72 6.50
C ASP A 66 10.73 14.59 5.92
N PRO A 67 11.07 14.48 4.62
CA PRO A 67 12.12 15.30 4.00
C PRO A 67 11.72 16.77 3.83
N SER A 68 10.43 17.09 3.82
CA SER A 68 9.92 18.44 3.61
C SER A 68 10.09 19.33 4.85
N LYS A 69 10.21 18.71 6.03
CA LYS A 69 10.32 19.40 7.31
C LYS A 69 11.79 19.58 7.68
N GLN A 70 12.16 20.82 7.99
CA GLN A 70 13.48 21.17 8.49
C GLN A 70 13.34 21.94 9.81
N TYR A 71 14.03 21.47 10.83
CA TYR A 71 14.04 22.09 12.14
C TYR A 71 15.39 21.86 12.81
N GLY A 72 15.94 22.94 13.39
CA GLY A 72 17.17 22.89 14.17
C GLY A 72 16.90 22.29 15.55
N LEU A 73 17.16 20.98 15.69
CA LEU A 73 17.07 20.28 16.97
C LEU A 73 17.97 20.95 18.03
N LYS A 74 17.44 21.12 19.24
CA LYS A 74 18.14 21.81 20.34
C LYS A 74 18.98 20.84 21.17
N MET A 75 18.52 19.60 21.35
CA MET A 75 19.26 18.61 22.13
C MET A 75 20.34 17.93 21.29
N LYS A 76 21.58 17.94 21.79
CA LYS A 76 22.72 17.25 21.14
C LYS A 76 22.44 15.77 20.88
N THR A 77 21.73 15.11 21.79
CA THR A 77 21.34 13.70 21.67
C THR A 77 20.36 13.46 20.53
N SER A 78 19.40 14.36 20.33
CA SER A 78 18.46 14.32 19.20
C SER A 78 19.17 14.60 17.88
N CYS A 79 20.12 15.55 17.83
CA CYS A 79 20.92 15.83 16.64
C CYS A 79 21.74 14.61 16.19
N ALA A 80 22.38 13.93 17.15
CA ALA A 80 23.13 12.70 16.89
C ALA A 80 22.21 11.60 16.35
N PHE A 81 21.07 11.37 17.00
CA PHE A 81 20.06 10.40 16.53
C PHE A 81 19.54 10.72 15.13
N PHE A 82 19.21 11.98 14.85
CA PHE A 82 18.74 12.40 13.54
C PHE A 82 19.77 12.10 12.44
N SER A 83 21.05 12.33 12.73
CA SER A 83 22.17 12.05 11.82
C SER A 83 22.39 10.55 11.61
N ASP A 84 22.34 9.75 12.68
CA ASP A 84 22.45 8.29 12.61
C ASP A 84 21.32 7.69 11.78
N VAL A 85 20.07 8.12 12.02
CA VAL A 85 18.91 7.65 11.26
C VAL A 85 19.05 8.02 9.79
N LYS A 86 19.48 9.25 9.48
CA LYS A 86 19.69 9.69 8.10
C LYS A 86 20.74 8.83 7.38
N ARG A 87 21.81 8.44 8.08
CA ARG A 87 22.86 7.56 7.54
C ARG A 87 22.37 6.13 7.30
N CYS A 88 21.58 5.58 8.23
CA CYS A 88 21.19 4.16 8.18
C CYS A 88 19.93 3.89 7.35
N PHE A 89 18.94 4.79 7.38
CA PHE A 89 17.60 4.56 6.84
C PHE A 89 17.15 5.64 5.84
N ASP A 90 17.84 6.78 5.79
CA ASP A 90 17.48 7.96 5.00
C ASP A 90 16.00 8.39 5.15
N ALA A 91 15.17 8.15 4.13
CA ALA A 91 13.73 8.43 4.10
C ALA A 91 12.84 7.19 4.28
N MET A 92 13.42 6.01 4.52
CA MET A 92 12.68 4.77 4.72
C MET A 92 12.17 4.66 6.17
N PRO A 93 11.03 3.98 6.44
CA PRO A 93 10.59 3.70 7.79
C PRO A 93 11.61 2.86 8.55
N PHE A 94 11.73 3.10 9.85
CA PHE A 94 12.64 2.38 10.73
C PHE A 94 11.97 2.10 12.08
N THR A 95 12.48 1.07 12.76
CA THR A 95 12.06 0.72 14.12
C THR A 95 13.10 1.20 15.14
N LEU A 96 12.64 1.65 16.32
CA LEU A 96 13.54 2.01 17.43
C LEU A 96 14.41 0.83 17.91
N ARG A 97 14.02 -0.41 17.63
CA ARG A 97 14.79 -1.61 17.97
C ARG A 97 16.05 -1.79 17.13
N ALA A 98 16.19 -1.06 16.02
CA ALA A 98 17.37 -1.14 15.17
C ALA A 98 18.59 -0.39 15.76
N PHE A 99 18.39 0.35 16.86
CA PHE A 99 19.47 1.02 17.59
C PHE A 99 19.92 0.15 18.75
N GLU A 100 21.21 0.20 19.08
CA GLU A 100 21.81 -0.57 20.18
C GLU A 100 21.13 -0.33 21.53
N ASP A 101 20.71 0.91 21.79
CA ASP A 101 20.04 1.30 23.02
C ASP A 101 18.65 1.87 22.73
N GLU A 102 17.64 1.02 22.88
CA GLU A 102 16.24 1.38 22.65
C GLU A 102 15.76 2.50 23.58
N LYS A 103 16.21 2.53 24.84
CA LYS A 103 15.80 3.55 25.81
C LYS A 103 16.36 4.92 25.43
N LYS A 104 17.60 4.98 24.97
CA LYS A 104 18.19 6.23 24.44
C LYS A 104 17.49 6.65 23.15
N ALA A 105 17.25 5.73 22.22
CA ALA A 105 16.51 6.04 20.98
C ALA A 105 15.11 6.58 21.28
N GLN A 106 14.43 6.02 22.27
CA GLN A 106 13.12 6.47 22.75
C GLN A 106 13.15 7.91 23.22
N MET A 107 14.09 8.30 24.09
CA MET A 107 14.14 9.69 24.57
C MET A 107 14.47 10.67 23.44
N ARG A 108 15.31 10.25 22.49
CA ARG A 108 15.77 11.09 21.37
C ARG A 108 14.69 11.32 20.30
N VAL A 109 13.80 10.35 20.08
CA VAL A 109 12.75 10.50 19.06
C VAL A 109 11.64 11.47 19.49
N VAL A 110 11.47 11.73 20.79
CA VAL A 110 10.41 12.62 21.32
C VAL A 110 10.48 14.02 20.71
N GLU A 111 11.66 14.64 20.70
CA GLU A 111 11.85 15.97 20.11
C GLU A 111 11.62 15.94 18.59
N CYS A 112 12.13 14.90 17.91
CA CYS A 112 11.99 14.75 16.47
C CYS A 112 10.52 14.58 16.05
N ALA A 113 9.74 13.80 16.80
CA ALA A 113 8.31 13.62 16.55
C ALA A 113 7.51 14.89 16.88
N LYS A 114 7.86 15.59 17.96
CA LYS A 114 7.20 16.85 18.37
C LYS A 114 7.35 17.96 17.33
N HIS A 115 8.49 18.01 16.65
CA HIS A 115 8.77 18.99 15.60
C HIS A 115 8.51 18.45 14.18
N GLU A 116 7.71 17.39 14.06
CA GLU A 116 7.28 16.80 12.78
C GLU A 116 8.43 16.35 11.85
N LEU A 117 9.67 16.24 12.36
CA LEU A 117 10.80 15.70 11.60
C LEU A 117 10.65 14.19 11.37
N ARG A 118 9.85 13.53 12.21
CA ARG A 118 9.58 12.10 12.16
C ARG A 118 8.08 11.85 12.31
N GLN A 119 7.48 11.29 11.27
CA GLN A 119 6.07 10.91 11.31
C GLN A 119 5.92 9.52 11.98
N PRO A 120 5.10 9.40 13.02
CA PRO A 120 4.88 8.13 13.71
C PRO A 120 3.89 7.23 12.97
N PHE A 121 4.15 5.93 12.93
CA PHE A 121 3.16 4.91 12.56
C PHE A 121 2.51 4.35 13.82
N ASN A 122 1.42 4.99 14.24
CA ASN A 122 0.74 4.62 15.48
C ASN A 122 0.13 3.22 15.41
N VAL A 123 0.18 2.52 16.54
CA VAL A 123 -0.46 1.22 16.71
C VAL A 123 -1.92 1.47 17.04
N LEU A 124 -2.82 1.04 16.15
CA LEU A 124 -4.25 1.22 16.32
C LEU A 124 -4.93 -0.11 16.66
N TYR A 125 -5.97 -0.04 17.47
CA TYR A 125 -6.73 -1.18 17.94
C TYR A 125 -8.19 -1.04 17.55
N GLU A 126 -8.83 -2.19 17.32
CA GLU A 126 -10.28 -2.33 17.33
C GLU A 126 -10.78 -2.69 18.72
N LYS A 127 -12.10 -2.78 18.88
CA LYS A 127 -12.70 -3.25 20.14
C LYS A 127 -12.18 -4.64 20.53
N GLU A 128 -12.11 -4.89 21.83
CA GLU A 128 -11.74 -6.20 22.36
C GLU A 128 -12.69 -7.29 21.85
N GLY A 129 -12.14 -8.41 21.40
CA GLY A 129 -12.89 -9.53 20.81
C GLY A 129 -13.11 -9.43 19.30
N GLU A 130 -12.78 -8.29 18.67
CA GLU A 130 -12.87 -8.13 17.21
C GLU A 130 -11.59 -8.58 16.48
N PHE A 131 -11.74 -8.91 15.20
CA PHE A 131 -10.66 -9.31 14.32
C PHE A 131 -10.43 -8.28 13.21
N VAL A 132 -9.16 -8.03 12.89
CA VAL A 132 -8.75 -7.20 11.76
C VAL A 132 -7.89 -8.03 10.82
N ALA A 133 -8.30 -8.11 9.55
CA ALA A 133 -7.53 -8.74 8.49
C ALA A 133 -6.82 -7.67 7.66
N GLN A 134 -5.52 -7.87 7.41
CA GLN A 134 -4.73 -6.97 6.57
C GLN A 134 -4.11 -7.73 5.39
N PHE A 135 -4.29 -7.18 4.19
CA PHE A 135 -3.61 -7.61 2.98
C PHE A 135 -2.92 -6.42 2.32
N LYS A 136 -1.59 -6.53 2.19
CA LYS A 136 -0.78 -5.51 1.53
C LYS A 136 -0.09 -6.11 0.32
N LEU A 137 -0.25 -5.47 -0.83
CA LEU A 137 0.44 -5.84 -2.06
C LEU A 137 0.96 -4.60 -2.78
N THR A 138 2.05 -4.78 -3.50
CA THR A 138 2.52 -3.75 -4.44
C THR A 138 2.02 -4.11 -5.83
N ALA A 139 1.38 -3.17 -6.52
CA ALA A 139 0.90 -3.33 -7.88
C ALA A 139 1.62 -2.34 -8.81
N LEU A 140 2.20 -2.87 -9.88
CA LEU A 140 2.72 -2.08 -10.99
C LEU A 140 1.63 -1.98 -12.05
N LEU A 141 1.25 -0.77 -12.47
CA LEU A 141 0.24 -0.50 -13.50
C LEU A 141 0.79 -0.78 -14.92
N MET A 142 1.21 -2.03 -15.10
CA MET A 142 1.59 -2.73 -16.33
C MET A 142 1.47 -4.25 -16.14
N GLN A 143 1.81 -4.75 -14.95
CA GLN A 143 1.69 -6.14 -14.53
C GLN A 143 1.32 -6.20 -13.04
N ILE A 144 0.15 -6.77 -12.75
CA ILE A 144 -0.30 -7.00 -11.38
C ILE A 144 0.48 -8.19 -10.81
N THR A 145 1.24 -7.95 -9.74
CA THR A 145 1.82 -8.98 -8.89
C THR A 145 0.77 -9.42 -7.86
N SER A 146 0.27 -10.65 -7.99
CA SER A 146 -0.60 -11.26 -6.99
C SER A 146 0.25 -11.97 -5.93
N GLY A 147 -0.01 -11.71 -4.65
CA GLY A 147 0.57 -12.48 -3.55
C GLY A 147 -0.04 -13.87 -3.44
N PRO A 148 0.61 -14.81 -2.73
CA PRO A 148 0.04 -16.13 -2.46
C PRO A 148 -1.17 -15.99 -1.52
N SER A 149 -2.35 -16.34 -2.01
CA SER A 149 -3.56 -16.42 -1.19
C SER A 149 -3.98 -17.88 -1.06
N ALA A 150 -3.74 -18.49 0.10
CA ALA A 150 -4.27 -19.81 0.44
C ALA A 150 -5.73 -19.67 0.87
N LEU A 151 -6.61 -19.30 -0.07
CA LEU A 151 -8.04 -19.08 0.17
C LEU A 151 -8.76 -20.38 0.60
N ASP A 152 -8.24 -21.53 0.21
CA ASP A 152 -8.83 -22.85 0.51
C ASP A 152 -8.80 -23.21 2.01
N LEU A 153 -8.00 -22.49 2.81
CA LEU A 153 -7.93 -22.68 4.26
C LEU A 153 -9.10 -22.03 5.01
N TYR A 154 -9.81 -21.10 4.38
CA TYR A 154 -10.85 -20.31 5.03
C TYR A 154 -12.24 -20.71 4.56
N LYS A 155 -13.09 -21.14 5.51
CA LYS A 155 -14.51 -21.42 5.27
C LYS A 155 -15.32 -20.25 5.79
N SER A 156 -16.05 -19.58 4.90
CA SER A 156 -16.99 -18.52 5.25
C SER A 156 -18.41 -18.94 4.91
N GLU A 157 -19.32 -18.77 5.86
CA GLU A 157 -20.77 -18.93 5.65
C GLU A 157 -21.33 -17.80 4.78
N ILE A 158 -20.76 -16.60 4.93
CA ILE A 158 -21.18 -15.41 4.22
C ILE A 158 -20.39 -15.29 2.92
N LYS A 159 -21.10 -15.11 1.81
CA LYS A 159 -20.55 -14.88 0.48
C LYS A 159 -21.07 -13.55 -0.05
N VAL A 160 -20.27 -12.88 -0.88
CA VAL A 160 -20.71 -11.71 -1.66
C VAL A 160 -21.98 -12.11 -2.40
N GLN A 161 -23.05 -11.32 -2.34
CA GLN A 161 -24.32 -11.65 -2.99
C GLN A 161 -24.58 -10.87 -4.27
N ASP A 162 -24.08 -9.63 -4.32
CA ASP A 162 -24.23 -8.74 -5.46
C ASP A 162 -23.69 -9.35 -6.76
N ALA A 163 -24.52 -9.29 -7.80
CA ALA A 163 -24.26 -9.97 -9.07
C ALA A 163 -23.10 -9.31 -9.84
N GLU A 164 -23.02 -7.98 -9.82
CA GLU A 164 -21.98 -7.23 -10.52
C GLU A 164 -20.61 -7.45 -9.87
N LEU A 165 -20.54 -7.40 -8.54
CA LEU A 165 -19.33 -7.68 -7.77
C LEU A 165 -18.88 -9.13 -7.91
N LYS A 166 -19.81 -10.10 -7.91
CA LYS A 166 -19.48 -11.51 -8.20
C LYS A 166 -18.83 -11.65 -9.57
N ALA A 167 -19.42 -11.05 -10.60
CA ALA A 167 -18.87 -11.10 -11.95
C ALA A 167 -17.48 -10.45 -12.03
N LEU A 168 -17.28 -9.33 -11.33
CA LEU A 168 -15.99 -8.65 -11.26
C LEU A 168 -14.92 -9.50 -10.56
N LEU A 169 -15.23 -10.11 -9.41
CA LEU A 169 -14.30 -10.96 -8.67
C LEU A 169 -13.93 -12.24 -9.43
N GLN A 170 -14.85 -12.78 -10.26
CA GLN A 170 -14.59 -13.91 -11.13
C GLN A 170 -13.78 -13.52 -12.37
N SER A 171 -13.79 -12.24 -12.75
CA SER A 171 -12.97 -11.75 -13.85
C SER A 171 -11.48 -11.80 -13.46
N THR A 172 -10.67 -12.45 -14.28
CA THR A 172 -9.25 -12.64 -13.96
C THR A 172 -8.49 -11.31 -13.96
N ALA A 173 -7.71 -11.06 -12.90
CA ALA A 173 -6.87 -9.87 -12.72
C ALA A 173 -5.75 -9.70 -13.77
N SER A 174 -5.57 -10.63 -14.71
CA SER A 174 -4.69 -10.41 -15.86
C SER A 174 -5.22 -11.05 -17.14
N SER A 175 -5.15 -10.30 -18.24
CA SER A 175 -5.49 -10.73 -19.60
C SER A 175 -4.53 -11.78 -20.20
N LYS A 176 -3.70 -12.45 -19.39
CA LYS A 176 -2.79 -13.51 -19.87
C LYS A 176 -3.55 -14.73 -20.40
N THR A 177 -4.73 -15.04 -19.86
CA THR A 177 -5.57 -16.14 -20.38
C THR A 177 -6.29 -15.78 -21.69
N GLN A 178 -6.57 -14.49 -21.92
CA GLN A 178 -7.24 -14.02 -23.14
C GLN A 178 -6.28 -13.81 -24.33
N LYS A 179 -5.02 -13.41 -24.10
CA LYS A 179 -4.03 -13.26 -25.20
C LYS A 179 -3.72 -14.59 -25.92
N LYS A 180 -3.80 -15.74 -25.25
CA LYS A 180 -3.65 -17.06 -25.91
C LYS A 180 -4.85 -17.44 -26.78
N LYS A 181 -6.07 -16.99 -26.46
CA LYS A 181 -7.26 -17.27 -27.29
C LYS A 181 -7.36 -16.35 -28.52
N LYS A 182 -6.92 -15.09 -28.42
CA LYS A 182 -7.00 -14.13 -29.56
C LYS A 182 -5.96 -14.37 -30.66
N LYS A 183 -4.81 -14.98 -30.36
CA LYS A 183 -3.79 -15.33 -31.39
C LYS A 183 -4.17 -16.53 -32.28
N ARG A 184 -5.32 -17.19 -32.04
CA ARG A 184 -5.68 -18.44 -32.72
C ARG A 184 -6.76 -18.30 -33.81
N LYS A 185 -6.97 -17.09 -34.33
CA LYS A 185 -7.78 -16.83 -35.53
C LYS A 185 -7.11 -15.78 -36.41
N LEU A 186 -6.09 -16.18 -37.18
CA LEU A 186 -5.81 -15.53 -38.46
C LEU A 186 -6.64 -16.28 -39.53
N PRO A 187 -7.38 -15.60 -40.43
CA PRO A 187 -8.07 -16.27 -41.52
C PRO A 187 -7.03 -16.87 -42.48
N ARG A 188 -7.24 -18.14 -42.88
CA ARG A 188 -6.49 -18.77 -43.97
C ARG A 188 -6.70 -17.93 -45.23
N LEU A 189 -5.63 -17.34 -45.75
CA LEU A 189 -5.58 -16.73 -47.07
C LEU A 189 -6.01 -17.80 -48.10
N GLN A 190 -7.10 -17.56 -48.83
CA GLN A 190 -7.52 -18.43 -49.92
C GLN A 190 -6.42 -18.40 -51.00
N ARG A 191 -5.84 -19.56 -51.31
CA ARG A 191 -4.92 -19.72 -52.44
C ARG A 191 -5.75 -19.63 -53.72
N MET A 192 -5.46 -18.64 -54.57
CA MET A 192 -6.03 -18.56 -55.92
C MET A 192 -5.54 -19.73 -56.78
N PRO A 193 -6.35 -20.26 -57.71
CA PRO A 193 -5.94 -21.37 -58.58
C PRO A 193 -4.90 -20.92 -59.61
N PRO A 194 -4.01 -21.83 -60.08
CA PRO A 194 -2.98 -21.49 -61.03
C PRO A 194 -3.60 -21.21 -62.41
N VAL A 195 -3.24 -20.07 -63.00
CA VAL A 195 -3.53 -19.71 -64.38
C VAL A 195 -2.76 -20.66 -65.29
N GLY A 196 -3.49 -21.43 -66.10
CA GLY A 196 -2.92 -22.33 -67.10
C GLY A 196 -2.11 -21.57 -68.14
N LYS A 197 -1.01 -22.17 -68.58
CA LYS A 197 -0.28 -21.79 -69.79
C LYS A 197 -0.23 -23.00 -70.73
N HIS A 198 -0.81 -22.78 -71.92
CA HIS A 198 -0.69 -23.48 -73.20
C HIS A 198 -0.98 -24.98 -73.24
#